data_AF-A0A1H6VTG4-F1
#
_entry.id   AF-A0A1H6VTG4-F1
#
_cell.length_a   1.000
_cell.length_b   1.000
_cell.length_c   1.000
_cell.angle_alpha   90.00
_cell.angle_beta   90.00
_cell.angle_gamma   90.00
#
_symmetry.space_group_name_H-M   'P 1'
#
loop_
_entity.id
_entity.type
_entity.pdbx_description
1 polymer ?
#
loop_
_entity_poly.entity_id
_entity_poly.type
_entity_poly.pdbx_seq_one_letter_code
_entity_poly.pdbx_strand_id
1 'polypeptide(L)'
;MGEREAAGLPPNPYQVVIVELDRRMTLKAFYQEVLKELDDEFWNEKVSAKVLENRIADFVRRLGVELLIADEVQHLRSKAKEAGEVTDRLKVFLDKGVVPLVLVGDEDSVEFFRINGKLAARLGRPLELTPLDPQRTKGDARLFKLFCGAVDDLLVTSGVFGMRSGLTDHAMLDRLLKVSSGHVGRVARVVGIAASDAVWRGADRVEPYDLSKVTREYAIGAGWLTDDPFSAKPA
;
A
#
# COMPACT_ATOMS: atom_id res chain seq x y z
N MET A 1 20.26 -9.66 10.14
CA MET A 1 20.25 -11.10 9.84
C MET A 1 19.76 -11.80 11.10
N GLY A 2 18.54 -12.34 11.08
CA GLY A 2 17.83 -12.75 12.30
C GLY A 2 18.28 -14.12 12.84
N GLU A 3 18.15 -14.36 14.14
CA GLU A 3 18.55 -15.62 14.80
C GLU A 3 17.94 -16.87 14.14
N ARG A 4 16.73 -16.76 13.57
CA ARG A 4 16.06 -17.84 12.82
C ARG A 4 16.73 -18.18 11.50
N GLU A 5 17.20 -17.16 10.78
CA GLU A 5 17.92 -17.32 9.51
C GLU A 5 19.27 -18.00 9.75
N ALA A 6 19.97 -17.63 10.82
CA ALA A 6 21.19 -18.31 11.28
C ALA A 6 20.95 -19.77 11.68
N ALA A 7 19.74 -20.11 12.12
CA ALA A 7 19.32 -21.46 12.48
C ALA A 7 18.71 -22.27 11.32
N GLY A 8 18.67 -21.72 10.09
CA GLY A 8 18.07 -22.39 8.93
C GLY A 8 16.56 -22.59 9.02
N LEU A 9 15.89 -21.84 9.91
CA LEU A 9 14.44 -21.88 10.07
C LEU A 9 13.76 -20.90 9.09
N PRO A 10 12.51 -21.16 8.68
CA PRO A 10 11.76 -20.19 7.89
C PRO A 10 11.57 -18.87 8.67
N PRO A 11 11.41 -17.74 7.95
CA PRO A 11 11.06 -16.46 8.55
C PRO A 11 9.87 -16.59 9.50
N ASN A 12 9.86 -15.82 10.59
CA ASN A 12 8.73 -15.84 11.50
C ASN A 12 7.49 -15.28 10.77
N PRO A 13 6.42 -16.07 10.57
CA PRO A 13 5.25 -15.61 9.83
C PRO A 13 4.51 -14.47 10.54
N TYR A 14 4.72 -14.31 11.86
CA TYR A 14 4.14 -13.25 12.67
C TYR A 14 5.10 -12.08 12.94
N GLN A 15 6.26 -12.03 12.28
CA GLN A 15 7.27 -10.98 12.53
C GLN A 15 6.67 -9.58 12.32
N VAL A 16 5.87 -9.44 11.27
CA VAL A 16 5.13 -8.23 10.94
C VAL A 16 3.66 -8.60 10.83
N VAL A 17 2.82 -7.91 11.59
CA VAL A 17 1.36 -8.06 11.55
C VAL A 17 0.78 -6.82 10.88
N ILE A 18 -0.13 -7.01 9.93
CA ILE A 18 -0.77 -5.92 9.18
C ILE A 18 -2.28 -6.00 9.41
N VAL A 19 -2.88 -4.89 9.79
CA VAL A 19 -4.33 -4.76 9.98
C VAL A 19 -4.82 -3.54 9.23
N GLU A 20 -5.88 -3.70 8.45
CA GLU A 20 -6.55 -2.61 7.73
C GLU A 20 -7.60 -1.96 8.63
N LEU A 21 -7.59 -0.63 8.75
CA LEU A 21 -8.57 0.12 9.54
C LEU A 21 -9.80 0.44 8.71
N ASP A 22 -11.00 0.17 9.23
CA ASP A 22 -12.27 0.60 8.61
C ASP A 22 -12.86 1.85 9.31
N ARG A 23 -13.64 2.64 8.57
CA ARG A 23 -14.33 3.86 9.04
C ARG A 23 -15.18 3.62 10.28
N ARG A 24 -15.76 2.42 10.42
CA ARG A 24 -16.62 2.06 11.57
C ARG A 24 -15.84 1.37 12.68
N MET A 25 -14.60 0.97 12.44
CA MET A 25 -13.82 0.14 13.35
C MET A 25 -13.67 0.80 14.74
N THR A 26 -14.11 0.09 15.77
CA THR A 26 -13.88 0.48 17.17
C THR A 26 -12.51 -0.02 17.61
N LEU A 27 -11.95 0.49 18.71
CA LEU A 27 -10.71 -0.08 19.24
C LEU A 27 -10.85 -1.57 19.57
N LYS A 28 -12.01 -1.97 20.09
CA LYS A 28 -12.27 -3.39 20.33
C LYS A 28 -12.15 -4.16 19.03
N ALA A 29 -12.81 -3.71 17.96
CA ALA A 29 -12.72 -4.35 16.65
C ALA A 29 -11.27 -4.37 16.11
N PHE A 30 -10.49 -3.29 16.31
CA PHE A 30 -9.07 -3.29 15.97
C PHE A 30 -8.28 -4.38 16.70
N TYR A 31 -8.44 -4.51 18.03
CA TYR A 31 -7.78 -5.57 18.78
C TYR A 31 -8.23 -6.98 18.37
N GLN A 32 -9.49 -7.11 17.97
CA GLN A 32 -10.04 -8.36 17.45
C GLN A 32 -9.39 -8.74 16.11
N GLU A 33 -9.22 -7.80 15.19
CA GLU A 33 -8.48 -8.04 13.93
C GLU A 33 -7.00 -8.34 14.19
N VAL A 34 -6.32 -7.63 15.11
CA VAL A 34 -4.94 -7.96 15.48
C VAL A 34 -4.83 -9.40 16.00
N LEU A 35 -5.72 -9.81 16.91
CA LEU A 35 -5.72 -11.17 17.46
C LEU A 35 -6.04 -12.23 16.41
N LYS A 36 -6.90 -11.90 15.44
CA LYS A 36 -7.22 -12.77 14.31
C LYS A 36 -6.01 -12.98 13.40
N GLU A 37 -5.25 -11.94 13.09
CA GLU A 37 -4.00 -12.05 12.33
C GLU A 37 -2.89 -12.80 13.10
N LEU A 38 -2.99 -12.83 14.44
CA LEU A 38 -2.11 -13.61 15.32
C LEU A 38 -2.61 -15.05 15.54
N ASP A 39 -3.62 -15.49 14.80
CA ASP A 39 -4.22 -16.83 14.86
C ASP A 39 -4.77 -17.21 16.25
N ASP A 40 -5.35 -16.24 16.95
CA ASP A 40 -6.02 -16.48 18.23
C ASP A 40 -7.45 -17.01 18.01
N GLU A 41 -7.70 -18.28 18.37
CA GLU A 41 -9.01 -18.94 18.22
C GLU A 41 -10.18 -18.19 18.88
N PHE A 42 -9.92 -17.38 19.91
CA PHE A 42 -10.94 -16.65 20.67
C PHE A 42 -10.96 -15.16 20.33
N TRP A 43 -10.44 -14.74 19.18
CA TRP A 43 -10.32 -13.33 18.80
C TRP A 43 -11.66 -12.58 18.86
N ASN A 44 -12.77 -13.25 18.57
CA ASN A 44 -14.11 -12.65 18.50
C ASN A 44 -14.89 -12.69 19.84
N GLU A 45 -14.27 -13.11 20.94
CA GLU A 45 -14.95 -13.28 22.21
C GLU A 45 -15.54 -11.96 22.77
N LYS A 46 -16.67 -12.06 23.47
CA LYS A 46 -17.37 -10.90 24.05
C LYS A 46 -16.73 -10.42 25.37
N VAL A 47 -15.44 -10.10 25.32
CA VAL A 47 -14.67 -9.56 26.45
C VAL A 47 -14.41 -8.06 26.32
N SER A 48 -13.85 -7.44 27.35
CA SER A 48 -13.47 -6.02 27.33
C SER A 48 -12.23 -5.78 26.46
N ALA A 49 -12.08 -4.55 25.94
CA ALA A 49 -10.90 -4.18 25.14
C ALA A 49 -9.57 -4.36 25.92
N LYS A 50 -9.58 -4.19 27.25
CA LYS A 50 -8.41 -4.42 28.10
C LYS A 50 -7.99 -5.89 28.14
N VAL A 51 -8.95 -6.83 28.09
CA VAL A 51 -8.65 -8.27 28.03
C VAL A 51 -8.01 -8.62 26.68
N LEU A 52 -8.54 -8.07 25.58
CA LEU A 52 -7.95 -8.27 24.25
C LEU A 52 -6.54 -7.66 24.17
N GLU A 53 -6.32 -6.46 24.71
CA GLU A 53 -5.00 -5.81 24.75
C GLU A 53 -3.96 -6.67 25.49
N ASN A 54 -4.33 -7.24 26.65
CA ASN A 54 -3.44 -8.14 27.40
C ASN A 54 -3.12 -9.40 26.59
N ARG A 55 -4.10 -9.96 25.87
CA ARG A 55 -3.87 -11.10 24.97
C ARG A 55 -2.93 -10.74 23.84
N ILE A 56 -3.08 -9.57 23.22
CA ILE A 56 -2.14 -9.09 22.19
C ILE A 56 -0.73 -9.03 22.78
N ALA A 57 -0.55 -8.48 23.99
CA ALA A 57 0.77 -8.41 24.63
C ALA A 57 1.37 -9.80 24.92
N ASP A 58 0.54 -10.80 25.22
CA ASP A 58 0.98 -12.19 25.39
C ASP A 58 1.39 -12.82 24.05
N PHE A 59 0.56 -12.67 23.01
CA PHE A 59 0.83 -13.18 21.67
C PHE A 59 2.05 -12.52 21.04
N VAL A 60 2.19 -11.20 21.14
CA VAL A 60 3.37 -10.47 20.65
C VAL A 60 4.66 -11.06 21.21
N ARG A 61 4.70 -11.29 22.53
CA ARG A 61 5.88 -11.88 23.19
C ARG A 61 6.09 -13.33 22.79
N ARG A 62 5.02 -14.14 22.76
CA ARG A 62 5.08 -15.58 22.46
C ARG A 62 5.47 -15.86 21.01
N LEU A 63 4.94 -15.08 20.08
CA LEU A 63 5.13 -15.24 18.64
C LEU A 63 6.31 -14.43 18.11
N GLY A 64 6.96 -13.61 18.95
CA GLY A 64 8.10 -12.79 18.54
C GLY A 64 7.70 -11.76 17.46
N VAL A 65 6.58 -11.08 17.67
CA VAL A 65 6.12 -10.01 16.77
C VAL A 65 7.01 -8.80 17.00
N GLU A 66 7.55 -8.26 15.91
CA GLU A 66 8.48 -7.12 15.95
C GLU A 66 7.82 -5.82 15.48
N LEU A 67 6.74 -5.91 14.71
CA LEU A 67 6.05 -4.75 14.14
C LEU A 67 4.57 -5.02 13.93
N LEU A 68 3.75 -4.04 14.30
CA LEU A 68 2.35 -3.94 13.90
C LEU A 68 2.18 -2.78 12.91
N ILE A 69 1.51 -3.03 11.79
CA ILE A 69 1.14 -2.03 10.80
C ILE A 69 -0.38 -1.86 10.85
N ALA A 70 -0.84 -0.63 11.06
CA ALA A 70 -2.25 -0.28 10.87
C ALA A 70 -2.38 0.56 9.59
N ASP A 71 -3.00 -0.03 8.58
CA ASP A 71 -3.20 0.58 7.26
C ASP A 71 -4.53 1.34 7.19
N GLU A 72 -4.71 2.18 6.18
CA GLU A 72 -5.93 2.95 5.91
C GLU A 72 -6.33 3.92 7.05
N VAL A 73 -5.35 4.52 7.72
CA VAL A 73 -5.55 5.40 8.89
C VAL A 73 -6.42 6.63 8.59
N GLN A 74 -6.51 7.07 7.34
CA GLN A 74 -7.44 8.11 6.91
C GLN A 74 -8.91 7.77 7.21
N HIS A 75 -9.26 6.49 7.36
CA HIS A 75 -10.60 6.08 7.79
C HIS A 75 -10.93 6.50 9.24
N LEU A 76 -9.93 6.83 10.05
CA LEU A 76 -10.14 7.41 11.39
C LEU A 76 -10.52 8.90 11.36
N ARG A 77 -10.37 9.58 10.21
CA ARG A 77 -10.70 11.01 10.05
C ARG A 77 -12.16 11.31 10.36
N SER A 78 -13.10 10.45 9.94
CA SER A 78 -14.54 10.66 10.22
C SER A 78 -14.86 10.64 11.71
N LYS A 79 -13.96 10.09 12.54
CA LYS A 79 -14.09 10.09 14.00
C LYS A 79 -13.40 11.28 14.65
N ALA A 80 -12.70 12.17 13.94
CA ALA A 80 -11.84 13.20 14.54
C ALA A 80 -12.51 14.10 15.63
N LYS A 81 -13.84 14.27 15.62
CA LYS A 81 -14.59 14.97 16.69
C LYS A 81 -14.99 14.08 17.89
N GLU A 82 -15.15 12.78 17.68
CA GLU A 82 -15.42 11.74 18.70
C GLU A 82 -14.17 10.91 19.06
N ALA A 83 -13.04 11.21 18.43
CA ALA A 83 -11.80 10.43 18.41
C ALA A 83 -11.07 10.41 19.75
N GLY A 84 -11.56 11.11 20.78
CA GLY A 84 -10.96 11.10 22.11
C GLY A 84 -10.66 9.68 22.58
N GLU A 85 -11.62 8.76 22.47
CA GLU A 85 -11.46 7.42 23.03
C GLU A 85 -10.53 6.49 22.22
N VAL A 86 -10.57 6.53 20.89
CA VAL A 86 -9.68 5.71 20.03
C VAL A 86 -8.25 6.26 20.10
N THR A 87 -8.11 7.57 19.95
CA THR A 87 -6.80 8.23 20.00
C THR A 87 -6.17 8.12 21.39
N ASP A 88 -6.92 8.28 22.49
CA ASP A 88 -6.38 8.13 23.84
C ASP A 88 -5.93 6.70 24.14
N ARG A 89 -6.60 5.69 23.59
CA ARG A 89 -6.19 4.31 23.81
C ARG A 89 -5.07 3.86 22.88
N LEU A 90 -4.99 4.36 21.65
CA LEU A 90 -3.78 4.21 20.82
C LEU A 90 -2.56 4.86 21.48
N LYS A 91 -2.73 6.01 22.16
CA LYS A 91 -1.67 6.59 23.00
C LYS A 91 -1.24 5.62 24.09
N VAL A 92 -2.19 5.01 24.81
CA VAL A 92 -1.88 4.03 25.87
C VAL A 92 -1.16 2.80 25.30
N PHE A 93 -1.58 2.30 24.13
CA PHE A 93 -0.94 1.17 23.46
C PHE A 93 0.52 1.49 23.08
N LEU A 94 0.75 2.68 22.52
CA LEU A 94 2.10 3.20 22.22
C LEU A 94 2.92 3.41 23.50
N ASP A 95 2.33 4.03 24.53
CA ASP A 95 3.01 4.35 25.80
C ASP A 95 3.42 3.08 26.57
N LYS A 96 2.62 2.02 26.48
CA LYS A 96 2.95 0.71 27.06
C LYS A 96 4.04 -0.03 26.29
N GLY A 97 4.32 0.37 25.05
CA GLY A 97 5.34 -0.26 24.20
C GLY A 97 5.06 -1.74 23.95
N VAL A 98 3.79 -2.12 23.74
CA VAL A 98 3.41 -3.53 23.50
C VAL A 98 4.16 -4.08 22.29
N VAL A 99 4.17 -3.34 21.19
CA VAL A 99 4.91 -3.61 19.95
C VAL A 99 5.10 -2.28 19.21
N PRO A 100 6.20 -2.07 18.46
CA PRO A 100 6.30 -0.96 17.52
C PRO A 100 5.10 -0.91 16.59
N LEU A 101 4.56 0.30 16.36
CA LEU A 101 3.38 0.54 15.53
C LEU A 101 3.74 1.49 14.40
N VAL A 102 3.46 1.07 13.17
CA VAL A 102 3.50 1.91 11.97
C VAL A 102 2.08 2.19 11.52
N LEU A 103 1.80 3.47 11.25
CA LEU A 103 0.52 3.94 10.76
C LEU A 103 0.68 4.31 9.29
N VAL A 104 -0.11 3.69 8.42
CA VAL A 104 -0.08 3.90 6.95
C VAL A 104 -1.43 4.46 6.51
N GLY A 105 -1.40 5.38 5.56
CA GLY A 105 -2.59 5.99 4.98
C GLY A 105 -2.22 6.97 3.88
N ASP A 106 -3.24 7.51 3.23
CA ASP A 106 -3.10 8.52 2.20
C ASP A 106 -3.02 9.96 2.77
N GLU A 107 -3.02 10.96 1.89
CA GLU A 107 -2.94 12.38 2.26
C GLU A 107 -4.11 12.84 3.15
N ASP A 108 -5.27 12.16 3.13
CA ASP A 108 -6.40 12.49 4.00
C ASP A 108 -6.11 12.16 5.48
N SER A 109 -5.10 11.34 5.76
CA SER A 109 -4.66 11.03 7.13
C SER A 109 -3.96 12.21 7.81
N VAL A 110 -3.40 13.16 7.06
CA VAL A 110 -2.65 14.31 7.59
C VAL A 110 -3.52 15.15 8.51
N GLU A 111 -4.78 15.39 8.14
CA GLU A 111 -5.70 16.16 8.97
C GLU A 111 -6.01 15.46 10.30
N PHE A 112 -6.13 14.13 10.30
CA PHE A 112 -6.37 13.35 11.52
C PHE A 112 -5.23 13.54 12.53
N PHE A 113 -3.97 13.44 12.09
CA PHE A 113 -2.82 13.66 12.97
C PHE A 113 -2.67 15.11 13.43
N ARG A 114 -2.99 16.08 12.56
CA ARG A 114 -3.00 17.51 12.90
C ARG A 114 -3.98 17.82 14.03
N ILE A 115 -5.18 17.26 13.98
CA ILE A 115 -6.20 17.43 15.04
C ILE A 115 -5.79 16.67 16.31
N ASN A 116 -5.15 15.51 16.16
CA ASN A 116 -4.73 14.64 17.26
C ASN A 116 -3.24 14.81 17.63
N GLY A 117 -2.77 16.05 17.82
CA GLY A 117 -1.34 16.35 18.05
C GLY A 117 -0.69 15.57 19.21
N LYS A 118 -1.45 15.18 20.25
CA LYS A 118 -0.94 14.31 21.33
C LYS A 118 -0.57 12.90 20.86
N LEU A 119 -1.30 12.34 19.89
CA LEU A 119 -0.95 11.06 19.27
C LEU A 119 0.25 11.26 18.35
N ALA A 120 0.22 12.30 17.52
CA ALA A 120 1.31 12.61 16.60
C ALA A 120 2.65 12.80 17.32
N ALA A 121 2.65 13.41 18.51
CA ALA A 121 3.84 13.59 19.35
C ALA A 121 4.48 12.29 19.86
N ARG A 122 3.78 11.15 19.78
CA ARG A 122 4.31 9.82 20.13
C ARG A 122 4.84 9.06 18.92
N LEU A 123 4.59 9.56 17.71
CA LEU A 123 5.04 8.96 16.47
C LEU A 123 6.38 9.59 16.04
N GLY A 124 7.12 8.84 15.23
CA GLY A 124 8.31 9.36 14.58
C GLY A 124 7.98 10.39 13.49
N ARG A 125 9.03 10.91 12.84
CA ARG A 125 8.87 11.75 11.66
C ARG A 125 8.11 10.97 10.58
N PRO A 126 7.04 11.55 9.97
CA PRO A 126 6.35 10.92 8.86
C PRO A 126 7.31 10.62 7.70
N LEU A 127 7.21 9.42 7.16
CA LEU A 127 7.85 9.05 5.90
C LEU A 127 6.83 9.26 4.78
N GLU A 128 7.04 10.28 3.97
CA GLU A 128 6.18 10.57 2.82
C GLU A 128 6.69 9.82 1.59
N LEU A 129 5.82 8.98 1.02
CA LEU A 129 6.07 8.28 -0.25
C LEU A 129 5.37 9.04 -1.37
N THR A 130 5.96 10.15 -1.80
CA THR A 130 5.40 10.94 -2.90
C THR A 130 5.49 10.21 -4.23
N PRO A 131 4.62 10.54 -5.21
CA PRO A 131 4.76 10.04 -6.58
C PRO A 131 6.17 10.28 -7.12
N LEU A 132 6.67 9.34 -7.92
CA LEU A 132 8.01 9.45 -8.50
C LEU A 132 8.04 10.61 -9.49
N ASP A 133 9.03 11.48 -9.35
CA ASP A 133 9.25 12.60 -10.26
C ASP A 133 10.61 12.49 -10.96
N PRO A 134 10.66 11.84 -12.15
CA PRO A 134 11.86 11.74 -12.96
C PRO A 134 12.48 13.07 -13.38
N GLN A 135 11.73 14.18 -13.35
CA GLN A 135 12.27 15.51 -13.65
C GLN A 135 12.99 16.11 -12.43
N ARG A 136 12.54 15.75 -11.22
CA ARG A 136 13.13 16.24 -9.97
C ARG A 136 14.42 15.52 -9.59
N THR A 137 14.47 14.19 -9.70
CA THR A 137 15.68 13.44 -9.32
C THR A 137 16.02 12.31 -10.28
N LYS A 138 17.33 12.06 -10.45
CA LYS A 138 17.83 10.88 -11.17
C LYS A 138 17.44 9.56 -10.47
N GLY A 139 17.24 9.60 -9.15
CA GLY A 139 16.82 8.45 -8.36
C GLY A 139 15.41 8.02 -8.75
N ASP A 140 14.48 8.96 -8.81
CA ASP A 140 13.08 8.75 -9.20
C ASP A 140 12.99 8.28 -10.65
N ALA A 141 13.77 8.88 -11.56
CA ALA A 141 13.87 8.42 -12.94
C ALA A 141 14.29 6.95 -13.04
N ARG A 142 15.30 6.56 -12.23
CA ARG A 142 15.77 5.16 -12.16
C ARG A 142 14.71 4.25 -11.55
N LEU A 143 14.06 4.64 -10.45
CA LEU A 143 13.04 3.84 -9.77
C LEU A 143 11.81 3.63 -10.66
N PHE A 144 11.35 4.68 -11.36
CA PHE A 144 10.21 4.59 -12.26
C PHE A 144 10.49 3.63 -13.44
N LYS A 145 11.67 3.75 -14.05
CA LYS A 145 12.12 2.82 -15.09
C LYS A 145 12.24 1.38 -14.58
N LEU A 146 12.80 1.19 -13.39
CA LEU A 146 12.94 -0.14 -12.77
C LEU A 146 11.56 -0.77 -12.51
N PHE A 147 10.61 0.01 -11.99
CA PHE A 147 9.24 -0.45 -11.78
C PHE A 147 8.57 -0.87 -13.09
N CYS A 148 8.63 -0.03 -14.13
CA CYS A 148 8.05 -0.36 -15.44
C CYS A 148 8.69 -1.61 -16.06
N GLY A 149 10.01 -1.76 -15.92
CA GLY A 149 10.72 -2.98 -16.35
C GLY A 149 10.28 -4.23 -15.59
N ALA A 150 10.10 -4.13 -14.28
CA ALA A 150 9.61 -5.23 -13.46
C ALA A 150 8.17 -5.64 -13.83
N VAL A 151 7.30 -4.66 -14.17
CA VAL A 151 5.95 -4.95 -14.68
C VAL A 151 6.02 -5.66 -16.04
N ASP A 152 6.89 -5.20 -16.95
CA ASP A 152 7.07 -5.81 -18.27
C ASP A 152 7.59 -7.26 -18.15
N ASP A 153 8.53 -7.48 -17.24
CA ASP A 153 9.06 -8.80 -16.92
C ASP A 153 8.00 -9.71 -16.29
N LEU A 154 7.17 -9.17 -15.41
CA LEU A 154 6.08 -9.91 -14.79
C LEU A 154 5.09 -10.44 -15.84
N LEU A 155 4.76 -9.65 -16.86
CA LEU A 155 3.86 -10.07 -17.94
C LEU A 155 4.39 -11.28 -18.72
N VAL A 156 5.70 -11.35 -18.95
CA VAL A 156 6.32 -12.48 -19.66
C VAL A 156 6.51 -13.68 -18.74
N THR A 157 7.07 -13.45 -17.54
CA THR A 157 7.40 -14.53 -16.60
C THR A 157 6.18 -15.21 -15.99
N SER A 158 5.03 -14.53 -15.93
CA SER A 158 3.75 -15.13 -15.57
C SER A 158 3.08 -15.93 -16.71
N GLY A 159 3.65 -15.90 -17.92
CA GLY A 159 3.11 -16.57 -19.10
C GLY A 159 1.92 -15.86 -19.74
N VAL A 160 1.61 -14.62 -19.34
CA VAL A 160 0.54 -13.82 -19.96
C VAL A 160 0.90 -13.49 -21.42
N PHE A 161 2.18 -13.17 -21.67
CA PHE A 161 2.68 -12.79 -22.99
C PHE A 161 3.94 -13.55 -23.38
N GLY A 162 4.12 -13.77 -24.68
CA GLY A 162 5.30 -14.43 -25.24
C GLY A 162 6.51 -13.50 -25.37
N MET A 163 6.28 -12.18 -25.33
CA MET A 163 7.35 -11.20 -25.47
C MET A 163 7.11 -9.95 -24.62
N ARG A 164 8.19 -9.21 -24.37
CA ARG A 164 8.14 -7.93 -23.67
C ARG A 164 7.36 -6.89 -24.48
N SER A 165 6.65 -6.04 -23.77
CA SER A 165 5.84 -4.94 -24.28
C SER A 165 6.64 -3.66 -24.51
N GLY A 166 7.90 -3.61 -24.05
CA GLY A 166 8.77 -2.45 -24.23
C GLY A 166 8.41 -1.30 -23.28
N LEU A 167 7.96 -1.61 -22.06
CA LEU A 167 7.52 -0.58 -21.09
C LEU A 167 8.64 0.34 -20.63
N THR A 168 9.90 -0.04 -20.88
CA THR A 168 11.09 0.76 -20.59
C THR A 168 11.63 1.56 -21.78
N ASP A 169 11.03 1.39 -22.96
CA ASP A 169 11.40 2.16 -24.16
C ASP A 169 11.08 3.62 -23.94
N HIS A 170 11.95 4.53 -24.39
CA HIS A 170 11.86 5.95 -24.05
C HIS A 170 10.46 6.54 -24.29
N ALA A 171 9.90 6.30 -25.48
CA ALA A 171 8.57 6.81 -25.83
C ALA A 171 7.45 6.18 -24.98
N MET A 172 7.55 4.89 -24.66
CA MET A 172 6.55 4.21 -23.83
C MET A 172 6.64 4.69 -22.38
N LEU A 173 7.86 4.76 -21.84
CA LEU A 173 8.14 5.19 -20.48
C LEU A 173 7.66 6.63 -20.24
N ASP A 174 7.89 7.54 -21.18
CA ASP A 174 7.40 8.93 -21.09
C ASP A 174 5.87 9.00 -21.06
N ARG A 175 5.20 8.17 -21.86
CA ARG A 175 3.73 8.12 -21.90
C ARG A 175 3.15 7.49 -20.65
N LEU A 176 3.79 6.44 -20.13
CA LEU A 176 3.46 5.82 -18.84
C LEU A 176 3.65 6.81 -17.69
N LEU A 177 4.69 7.63 -17.72
CA LEU A 177 4.91 8.69 -16.75
C LEU A 177 3.78 9.73 -16.80
N LYS A 178 3.38 10.15 -18.01
CA LYS A 178 2.29 11.11 -18.20
C LYS A 178 0.94 10.59 -17.70
N VAL A 179 0.56 9.35 -18.05
CA VAL A 179 -0.73 8.77 -17.62
C VAL A 179 -0.80 8.48 -16.13
N SER A 180 0.34 8.15 -15.51
CA SER A 180 0.41 7.82 -14.09
C SER A 180 0.71 9.00 -13.19
N SER A 181 1.20 10.11 -13.74
CA SER A 181 1.75 11.24 -12.97
C SER A 181 2.71 10.75 -11.87
N GLY A 182 3.57 9.78 -12.20
CA GLY A 182 4.55 9.21 -11.27
C GLY A 182 4.02 8.17 -10.27
N HIS A 183 2.70 7.93 -10.22
CA HIS A 183 2.11 6.94 -9.31
C HIS A 183 2.27 5.54 -9.88
N VAL A 184 3.17 4.75 -9.31
CA VAL A 184 3.45 3.37 -9.75
C VAL A 184 2.20 2.46 -9.72
N GLY A 185 1.30 2.68 -8.76
CA GLY A 185 0.01 1.97 -8.71
C GLY A 185 -0.91 2.27 -9.92
N ARG A 186 -0.85 3.49 -10.46
CA ARG A 186 -1.59 3.85 -11.69
C ARG A 186 -0.99 3.17 -12.92
N VAL A 187 0.35 3.02 -12.98
CA VAL A 187 1.03 2.23 -14.02
C VAL A 187 0.54 0.78 -13.99
N ALA A 188 0.58 0.13 -12.81
CA ALA A 188 0.10 -1.24 -12.67
C ALA A 188 -1.36 -1.39 -13.11
N ARG A 189 -2.22 -0.42 -12.75
CA ARG A 189 -3.63 -0.42 -13.15
C ARG A 189 -3.81 -0.33 -14.67
N VAL A 190 -3.20 0.66 -15.34
CA VAL A 190 -3.40 0.82 -16.79
C VAL A 190 -2.79 -0.33 -17.58
N VAL A 191 -1.60 -0.79 -17.19
CA VAL A 191 -0.95 -1.92 -17.84
C VAL A 191 -1.74 -3.21 -17.63
N GLY A 192 -2.29 -3.45 -16.43
CA GLY A 192 -3.10 -4.64 -16.17
C GLY A 192 -4.40 -4.69 -16.99
N ILE A 193 -5.09 -3.56 -17.14
CA ILE A 193 -6.28 -3.48 -18.00
C ILE A 193 -5.87 -3.64 -19.47
N ALA A 194 -4.80 -2.96 -19.91
CA ALA A 194 -4.32 -3.04 -21.29
C ALA A 194 -3.82 -4.44 -21.66
N ALA A 195 -3.19 -5.15 -20.71
CA ALA A 195 -2.80 -6.54 -20.87
C ALA A 195 -4.03 -7.45 -21.06
N SER A 196 -5.09 -7.23 -20.29
CA SER A 196 -6.34 -7.98 -20.48
C SER A 196 -6.92 -7.76 -21.88
N ASP A 197 -6.98 -6.50 -22.34
CA ASP A 197 -7.45 -6.15 -23.68
C ASP A 197 -6.57 -6.76 -24.80
N ALA A 198 -5.26 -6.71 -24.62
CA ALA A 198 -4.28 -7.30 -25.55
C ALA A 198 -4.45 -8.82 -25.66
N VAL A 199 -4.68 -9.52 -24.54
CA VAL A 199 -5.00 -10.95 -24.54
C VAL A 199 -6.30 -11.22 -25.31
N TRP A 200 -7.36 -10.45 -25.06
CA TRP A 200 -8.65 -10.62 -25.73
C TRP A 200 -8.58 -10.46 -27.26
N ARG A 201 -7.68 -9.61 -27.77
CA ARG A 201 -7.44 -9.46 -29.22
C ARG A 201 -6.45 -10.48 -29.81
N GLY A 202 -5.90 -11.38 -28.99
CA GLY A 202 -4.92 -12.39 -29.42
C GLY A 202 -3.51 -11.84 -29.64
N ALA A 203 -3.13 -10.78 -28.93
CA ALA A 203 -1.79 -10.21 -29.00
C ALA A 203 -0.78 -11.01 -28.15
N ASP A 204 0.50 -10.85 -28.47
CA ASP A 204 1.62 -11.43 -27.74
C ASP A 204 2.32 -10.45 -26.80
N ARG A 205 1.82 -9.21 -26.69
CA ARG A 205 2.29 -8.14 -25.80
C ARG A 205 1.27 -7.01 -25.66
N VAL A 206 1.49 -6.12 -24.70
CA VAL A 206 0.81 -4.82 -24.64
C VAL A 206 1.42 -3.89 -25.68
N GLU A 207 0.57 -3.25 -26.47
CA GLU A 207 0.97 -2.25 -27.47
C GLU A 207 0.47 -0.86 -27.10
N PRO A 208 1.03 0.22 -27.68
CA PRO A 208 0.54 1.58 -27.42
C PRO A 208 -0.97 1.75 -27.66
N TYR A 209 -1.53 0.98 -28.59
CA TYR A 209 -2.97 0.94 -28.87
C TYR A 209 -3.80 0.52 -27.64
N ASP A 210 -3.37 -0.51 -26.91
CA ASP A 210 -4.11 -1.03 -25.75
C ASP A 210 -4.08 0.00 -24.61
N LEU A 211 -2.91 0.60 -24.37
CA LEU A 211 -2.75 1.66 -23.36
C LEU A 211 -3.52 2.93 -23.73
N SER A 212 -3.58 3.27 -25.02
CA SER A 212 -4.37 4.38 -25.55
C SER A 212 -5.87 4.18 -25.29
N LYS A 213 -6.38 2.97 -25.53
CA LYS A 213 -7.77 2.61 -25.23
C LYS A 213 -8.08 2.76 -23.74
N VAL A 214 -7.28 2.15 -22.86
CA VAL A 214 -7.46 2.26 -21.40
C VAL A 214 -7.33 3.70 -20.91
N THR A 215 -6.44 4.48 -21.52
CA THR A 215 -6.30 5.89 -21.16
C THR A 215 -7.60 6.66 -21.44
N ARG A 216 -8.17 6.49 -22.63
CA ARG A 216 -9.40 7.18 -23.04
C ARG A 216 -10.63 6.71 -22.28
N GLU A 217 -10.77 5.41 -22.09
CA GLU A 217 -11.98 4.80 -21.51
C GLU A 217 -11.98 4.84 -19.97
N TYR A 218 -10.80 4.88 -19.34
CA TYR A 218 -10.68 4.81 -17.89
C TYR A 218 -9.90 5.97 -17.29
N ALA A 219 -8.64 6.18 -17.69
CA ALA A 219 -7.77 7.13 -16.97
C ALA A 219 -8.24 8.59 -17.05
N ILE A 220 -8.78 9.02 -18.21
CA ILE A 220 -9.38 10.35 -18.37
C ILE A 220 -10.66 10.47 -17.54
N GLY A 221 -11.54 9.46 -17.57
CA GLY A 221 -12.77 9.43 -16.77
C GLY A 221 -12.50 9.42 -15.26
N ALA A 222 -11.39 8.81 -14.83
CA ALA A 222 -10.89 8.82 -13.46
C ALA A 222 -10.19 10.13 -13.06
N GLY A 223 -10.08 11.10 -13.99
CA GLY A 223 -9.48 12.41 -13.72
C GLY A 223 -7.96 12.40 -13.53
N TRP A 224 -7.25 11.37 -14.03
CA TRP A 224 -5.80 11.28 -13.85
C TRP A 224 -5.03 12.23 -14.78
N LEU A 225 -5.59 12.47 -15.96
CA LEU A 225 -5.09 13.33 -17.02
C LEU A 225 -6.22 13.72 -17.98
N THR A 226 -5.96 14.68 -18.88
CA THR A 226 -6.98 15.26 -19.77
C THR A 226 -6.88 14.82 -21.23
N ASP A 227 -5.73 14.27 -21.64
CA ASP A 227 -5.44 13.86 -23.01
C ASP A 227 -4.78 12.48 -23.05
N ASP A 228 -4.75 11.84 -24.21
CA ASP A 228 -4.17 10.50 -24.38
C ASP A 228 -2.73 10.60 -24.93
N PRO A 229 -1.69 10.36 -24.10
CA PRO A 229 -0.31 10.48 -24.50
C PRO A 229 0.13 9.36 -25.45
N PHE A 230 -0.61 8.25 -25.52
CA PHE A 230 -0.34 7.11 -26.41
C PHE A 230 -0.87 7.33 -27.83
N SER A 231 -1.81 8.27 -28.01
CA SER A 231 -2.33 8.66 -29.33
C SER A 231 -1.44 9.65 -30.09
N ALA A 232 -0.52 10.33 -29.40
CA ALA A 232 0.38 11.31 -30.01
C ALA A 232 1.41 10.64 -30.94
N LYS A 233 1.58 11.16 -32.16
CA LYS A 233 2.67 10.74 -33.05
C LYS A 233 4.02 10.94 -32.36
N PRO A 234 5.00 10.04 -32.51
CA PRO A 234 6.35 10.26 -31.99
C PRO A 234 6.89 11.59 -32.55
N ALA A 235 7.46 12.42 -31.68
CA ALA A 235 8.21 13.60 -32.09
C ALA A 235 9.56 13.20 -32.69
#